data_AF-A0A8T3E4G4-F1
#
_entry.id   AF-A0A8T3E4G4-F1
#
_cell.length_a   1.000
_cell.length_b   1.000
_cell.length_c   1.000
_cell.angle_alpha   90.00
_cell.angle_beta   90.00
_cell.angle_gamma   90.00
#
_symmetry.space_group_name_H-M   'P 1'
#
loop_
_entity.id
_entity.type
_entity.pdbx_description
1 polymer ?
#
loop_
_entity_poly.entity_id
_entity_poly.type
_entity_poly.pdbx_seq_one_letter_code
_entity_poly.pdbx_strand_id
1 'polypeptide(L)' 'MENILSGNPLLNLAGQPPHQTAQSQASFTVKRRWDDDVVFKNCAKGVDESRKEKRFVNDTLRSEFHKKFMEKYVK' A
#
# COMPACT_ATOMS: atom_id res chain seq x y z
N MET A 1 -6.07 -28.73 -31.37
CA MET A 1 -5.44 -27.48 -30.91
C MET A 1 -6.49 -26.39 -30.59
N GLU A 2 -7.79 -26.74 -30.52
CA GLU A 2 -8.89 -25.79 -30.32
C GLU A 2 -9.22 -25.49 -28.85
N ASN A 3 -8.83 -26.36 -27.91
CA ASN A 3 -9.16 -26.21 -26.48
C ASN A 3 -8.27 -25.22 -25.70
N ILE A 4 -7.19 -24.69 -26.30
CA ILE A 4 -6.31 -23.71 -25.63
C ILE A 4 -6.80 -22.28 -25.85
N LEU A 5 -7.63 -22.06 -26.89
CA LEU A 5 -8.11 -20.74 -27.27
C LEU A 5 -9.41 -20.32 -26.55
N SER A 6 -10.16 -21.27 -25.97
CA SER A 6 -11.43 -21.01 -25.28
C SER A 6 -11.28 -20.76 -23.77
N GLY A 7 -10.07 -20.87 -23.21
CA GLY A 7 -9.82 -20.73 -21.78
C GLY A 7 -9.33 -19.37 -21.30
N ASN A 8 -9.15 -18.38 -22.20
CA ASN A 8 -8.56 -17.09 -21.85
C ASN A 8 -9.61 -15.97 -21.78
N PRO A 9 -9.98 -15.49 -20.58
CA PRO A 9 -11.01 -14.46 -20.40
C PRO A 9 -10.58 -13.07 -20.92
N LEU A 10 -9.32 -12.88 -21.32
CA LEU A 10 -8.82 -11.62 -21.87
C LEU A 10 -9.03 -11.47 -23.39
N LEU A 11 -9.33 -12.57 -24.11
CA LEU A 11 -9.45 -12.54 -25.58
C LEU A 11 -10.75 -11.87 -26.07
N ASN A 12 -11.79 -11.78 -25.24
CA ASN A 12 -13.10 -11.25 -25.65
C ASN A 12 -13.25 -9.72 -25.53
N LEU A 13 -12.18 -8.99 -25.17
CA LEU A 13 -12.23 -7.53 -24.95
C LEU A 13 -11.59 -6.70 -26.09
N ALA A 14 -10.85 -7.33 -27.00
CA ALA A 14 -9.95 -6.62 -27.91
C ALA A 14 -10.47 -6.41 -29.34
N GLY A 15 -11.77 -6.56 -29.64
CA GLY A 15 -12.15 -6.43 -31.06
C GLY A 15 -13.60 -6.45 -31.54
N GLN A 16 -14.63 -6.03 -30.78
CA GLN A 16 -15.96 -5.82 -31.39
C GLN A 16 -16.68 -4.53 -30.93
N PRO A 17 -17.27 -3.74 -31.86
CA PRO A 17 -18.16 -2.62 -31.54
C PRO A 17 -19.56 -3.10 -31.08
N PRO A 18 -20.38 -2.23 -30.47
CA PRO A 18 -21.32 -2.62 -29.43
C PRO A 18 -22.63 -3.17 -30.02
N HIS A 19 -22.93 -4.44 -29.77
CA HIS A 19 -24.31 -4.91 -29.80
C HIS A 19 -24.70 -5.42 -28.41
N GLN A 20 -25.81 -4.86 -27.92
CA GLN A 20 -26.41 -5.04 -26.61
C GLN A 20 -26.57 -6.51 -26.24
N THR A 21 -25.99 -6.90 -25.09
CA THR A 21 -26.67 -7.75 -24.10
C THR A 21 -26.23 -7.30 -22.70
N ALA A 22 -27.23 -7.02 -21.88
CA ALA A 22 -27.10 -6.49 -20.55
C ALA A 22 -26.56 -7.54 -19.56
N GLN A 23 -26.01 -7.03 -18.45
CA GLN A 23 -25.82 -7.74 -17.18
C GLN A 23 -24.64 -8.72 -17.09
N SER A 24 -23.44 -8.17 -17.12
CA SER A 24 -22.57 -8.23 -15.93
C SER A 24 -21.29 -7.48 -16.25
N GLN A 25 -21.36 -6.15 -16.12
CA GLN A 25 -20.21 -5.37 -15.71
C GLN A 25 -19.82 -5.89 -14.32
N ALA A 26 -19.17 -7.06 -14.26
CA ALA A 26 -18.37 -7.42 -13.11
C ALA A 26 -17.20 -6.45 -13.15
N SER A 27 -17.44 -5.21 -12.70
CA SER A 27 -16.39 -4.33 -12.28
C SER A 27 -15.47 -5.18 -11.42
N PHE A 28 -14.18 -5.18 -11.73
CA PHE A 28 -13.17 -5.74 -10.84
C PHE A 28 -13.08 -4.84 -9.60
N THR A 29 -14.16 -4.80 -8.83
CA THR A 29 -14.26 -4.15 -7.54
C THR A 29 -13.76 -5.16 -6.54
N VAL A 30 -12.56 -4.92 -6.05
CA VAL A 30 -11.96 -5.70 -4.97
C VAL A 30 -12.96 -5.74 -3.82
N LYS A 31 -13.46 -6.94 -3.51
CA LYS A 31 -14.35 -7.19 -2.37
C LYS A 31 -13.65 -6.77 -1.07
N ARG A 32 -14.44 -6.45 -0.04
CA ARG A 32 -13.98 -5.97 1.29
C ARG A 32 -12.71 -6.68 1.75
N ARG A 33 -11.66 -5.90 2.03
CA ARG A 33 -10.37 -6.43 2.45
C ARG A 33 -10.41 -6.86 3.91
N TRP A 34 -9.64 -7.87 4.29
CA TRP A 34 -9.57 -8.37 5.67
C TRP A 34 -9.18 -7.27 6.67
N ASP A 35 -8.42 -6.27 6.22
CA ASP A 35 -7.95 -5.18 7.03
C ASP A 35 -9.00 -4.08 7.20
N ASP A 36 -10.09 -4.07 6.44
CA ASP A 36 -11.01 -2.94 6.31
C ASP A 36 -11.76 -2.56 7.62
N ASP A 37 -11.83 -3.44 8.62
CA ASP A 37 -12.37 -3.15 9.97
C ASP A 37 -11.32 -2.64 10.98
N VAL A 38 -10.05 -2.53 10.60
CA VAL A 38 -9.01 -2.10 11.53
C VAL A 38 -9.16 -0.60 11.84
N VAL A 39 -9.33 -0.28 13.12
CA VAL A 39 -9.56 1.08 13.65
C VAL A 39 -8.40 2.07 13.40
N PHE A 40 -7.19 1.58 13.18
CA PHE A 40 -6.01 2.39 12.90
C PHE A 40 -5.38 2.01 11.56
N LYS A 41 -5.26 2.98 10.66
CA LYS A 41 -4.70 2.81 9.32
C LYS A 41 -3.52 3.74 9.11
N ASN A 42 -2.41 3.22 8.58
CA ASN A 42 -1.31 4.02 8.05
C ASN A 42 -0.69 5.03 9.05
N CYS A 43 -0.64 4.73 10.36
CA CYS A 43 -0.16 5.67 11.39
C CYS A 43 1.31 6.09 11.21
N ALA A 44 2.11 5.28 10.52
CA ALA A 44 3.52 5.57 10.23
C ALA A 44 3.76 6.19 8.84
N LYS A 45 2.70 6.52 8.10
CA LYS A 45 2.84 7.09 6.74
C LYS A 45 3.55 8.45 6.84
N GLY A 46 4.74 8.54 6.24
CA GLY A 46 5.56 9.76 6.22
C GLY A 46 6.50 9.97 7.41
N VAL A 47 6.57 9.02 8.36
CA VAL A 47 7.46 9.14 9.54
C VAL A 47 8.95 9.07 9.17
N ASP A 48 9.29 8.42 8.07
CA ASP A 48 10.69 8.27 7.63
C ASP A 48 11.31 9.60 7.18
N GLU A 49 10.51 10.48 6.58
CA GLU A 49 10.97 11.80 6.12
C GLU A 49 11.34 12.71 7.30
N SER A 50 10.57 12.67 8.40
CA SER A 50 10.87 13.48 9.58
C SER A 50 12.10 13.00 10.38
N ARG A 51 12.53 11.74 10.21
CA ARG A 51 13.68 11.16 10.93
C ARG A 51 15.01 11.33 10.19
N LYS A 52 14.98 11.70 8.90
CA LYS A 52 16.18 11.82 8.06
C LYS A 52 16.86 13.18 8.15
N GLU A 53 16.19 14.20 8.70
CA GLU A 53 16.80 15.52 8.86
C GLU A 53 17.99 15.44 9.82
N LYS A 54 19.20 15.63 9.28
CA LYS A 54 20.45 15.69 10.04
C LYS A 54 20.52 17.02 10.79
N ARG A 55 19.80 17.10 11.90
CA ARG A 55 19.84 18.27 12.79
C ARG A 55 21.03 18.16 13.73
N PHE A 56 21.89 19.17 13.71
CA PHE A 56 22.89 19.36 14.76
C PHE A 56 22.27 20.15 15.92
N VAL A 57 22.51 19.69 17.14
CA VAL A 57 22.06 20.36 18.38
C VAL A 57 23.29 20.63 19.22
N ASN A 58 23.56 21.90 19.53
CA ASN A 58 24.64 22.30 20.42
C ASN A 58 24.23 22.16 21.91
N ASP A 59 23.86 20.94 22.31
CA ASP A 59 23.47 20.55 23.66
C ASP A 59 23.73 19.04 23.84
N THR A 60 24.54 18.68 24.83
CA THR A 60 24.98 17.30 25.05
C THR A 60 23.87 16.37 25.53
N LEU A 61 22.85 16.89 26.21
CA LEU A 61 21.74 16.09 26.75
C LEU A 61 20.60 15.94 25.75
N ARG A 62 20.39 16.95 24.89
CA ARG A 62 19.30 16.95 23.89
C ARG A 62 19.71 16.43 22.52
N SER A 63 21.00 16.14 22.33
CA SER A 63 21.50 15.50 21.11
C SER A 63 20.83 14.15 20.86
N GLU A 64 20.60 13.82 19.59
CA GLU A 64 20.11 12.50 19.16
C GLU A 64 21.03 11.36 19.63
N PHE A 65 22.33 11.64 19.77
CA PHE A 65 23.26 10.66 20.35
C PHE A 65 22.90 10.32 21.80
N HIS A 66 22.67 11.34 22.64
CA HIS A 66 22.37 11.14 24.05
C HIS A 66 21.00 10.50 24.26
N LYS A 67 19.99 10.90 23.47
CA LYS A 67 18.67 10.23 23.48
C LYS A 67 18.78 8.74 23.17
N LYS A 68 19.52 8.38 22.10
CA LYS A 68 19.76 6.97 21.73
C LYS A 68 20.59 6.22 22.77
N PHE A 69 21.55 6.89 23.40
CA PHE A 69 22.33 6.30 24.49
C PHE A 69 21.43 5.96 25.68
N MET A 70 20.57 6.90 26.11
CA MET A 70 19.65 6.67 27.21
C MET A 70 18.63 5.58 26.88
N GLU A 71 17.99 5.61 25.71
CA GLU A 71 17.07 4.54 25.27
C GLU A 71 17.72 3.15 25.25
N LYS A 72 19.01 3.06 24.89
CA LYS A 72 19.72 1.79 24.80
C LYS A 72 20.17 1.24 26.15
N TYR A 73 20.64 2.10 27.05
CA TYR A 73 21.32 1.69 28.28
C TYR A 73 20.50 1.94 29.56
N VAL A 74 19.41 2.70 29.48
CA VAL A 74 18.49 2.98 30.59
C VAL A 74 17.10 2.57 30.16
N LYS A 75 16.50 1.62 30.87
CA LYS A 75 15.21 1.01 30.54
C LYS A 75 14.13 1.44 31.51
#